data_AF-A0A9P1KFG6-F1
#
_entry.id   AF-A0A9P1KFG6-F1
#
_cell.length_a   1.000
_cell.length_b   1.000
_cell.length_c   1.000
_cell.angle_alpha   90.00
_cell.angle_beta   90.00
_cell.angle_gamma   90.00
#
_symmetry.space_group_name_H-M   'P 1'
#
loop_
_entity.id
_entity.type
_entity.pdbx_description
1 polymer ?
#
loop_
_entity_poly.entity_id
_entity_poly.type
_entity_poly.pdbx_seq_one_letter_code
_entity_poly.pdbx_strand_id
1 'polypeptide(L)'
;MQTTTITGVKVPKYVTPSVATWRRWKKLGAIKAVRTVGNQRRYIIEEAEKQKPIVCYARVSTHSQKDDLIRQAEFLRRAYPTA
;
A
#
# COMPACT_ATOMS: atom_id res chain seq x y z
N MET A 1 6.73 -25.20 -9.27
CA MET A 1 5.52 -24.57 -8.72
C MET A 1 5.67 -24.53 -7.21
N GLN A 2 5.88 -23.38 -6.60
CA GLN A 2 6.06 -23.28 -5.15
C GLN A 2 4.84 -22.60 -4.53
N THR A 3 3.91 -23.42 -4.03
CA THR A 3 2.84 -22.99 -3.13
C THR A 3 3.41 -22.88 -1.72
N THR A 4 3.86 -21.69 -1.34
CA THR A 4 4.30 -21.43 0.03
C THR A 4 3.07 -21.21 0.92
N THR A 5 2.75 -22.23 1.70
CA THR A 5 1.91 -22.15 2.89
C THR A 5 2.49 -21.11 3.85
N ILE A 6 1.71 -20.10 4.22
CA ILE A 6 2.07 -19.15 5.28
C ILE A 6 0.94 -19.09 6.31
N THR A 7 0.97 -20.05 7.23
CA THR A 7 0.75 -19.79 8.66
C THR A 7 2.10 -19.41 9.23
N GLY A 8 2.29 -18.14 9.60
CA GLY A 8 3.57 -17.62 10.09
C GLY A 8 4.19 -16.55 9.19
N VAL A 9 3.45 -15.48 8.90
CA VAL A 9 4.06 -14.30 8.28
C VAL A 9 4.70 -13.47 9.40
N LYS A 10 6.04 -13.41 9.45
CA LYS A 10 6.74 -12.26 10.06
C LYS A 10 6.41 -11.06 9.19
N VAL A 11 5.32 -10.38 9.52
CA VAL A 11 4.93 -9.13 8.86
C VAL A 11 5.94 -8.07 9.32
N PRO A 12 6.51 -7.24 8.42
CA PRO A 12 7.32 -6.10 8.83
C PRO A 12 6.54 -5.25 9.84
N LYS A 13 7.23 -4.53 10.72
CA LYS A 13 6.69 -3.71 11.84
C LYS A 13 5.65 -2.64 11.45
N TYR A 14 5.25 -2.56 10.18
CA TYR A 14 4.23 -1.68 9.65
C TYR A 14 2.85 -2.32 9.88
N VAL A 15 2.00 -1.61 10.63
CA VAL A 15 0.64 -1.95 11.03
C VAL A 15 -0.09 -2.80 9.98
N THR A 16 -0.45 -4.04 10.34
CA THR A 16 -1.27 -4.91 9.50
C THR A 16 -2.67 -4.29 9.38
N PRO A 17 -3.18 -4.03 8.16
CA PRO A 17 -4.54 -3.54 8.00
C PRO A 17 -5.56 -4.49 8.60
N SER A 18 -6.67 -3.95 9.12
CA SER A 18 -7.77 -4.75 9.64
C SER A 18 -8.36 -5.69 8.57
N VAL A 19 -9.01 -6.77 8.99
CA VAL A 19 -9.73 -7.68 8.07
C VAL A 19 -10.76 -6.93 7.23
N ALA A 20 -11.42 -5.91 7.80
CA ALA A 20 -12.37 -5.06 7.08
C ALA A 20 -11.67 -4.27 5.96
N THR A 21 -10.47 -3.76 6.20
CA THR A 21 -9.66 -3.06 5.20
C THR A 21 -9.33 -3.96 4.02
N TRP A 22 -8.85 -5.19 4.27
CA TRP A 22 -8.59 -6.16 3.20
C TRP A 22 -9.83 -6.51 2.39
N ARG A 23 -10.98 -6.67 3.05
CA ARG A 23 -12.27 -6.92 2.37
C ARG A 23 -12.70 -5.75 1.51
N ARG A 24 -12.52 -4.52 1.99
CA ARG A 24 -12.80 -3.29 1.25
C ARG A 24 -11.90 -3.18 0.03
N TRP A 25 -10.58 -3.40 0.18
CA TRP A 25 -9.64 -3.38 -0.93
C TRP A 25 -9.97 -4.43 -1.99
N LYS A 26 -10.36 -5.64 -1.57
CA LYS A 26 -10.86 -6.66 -2.49
C LYS A 26 -12.11 -6.16 -3.23
N LYS A 27 -13.09 -5.58 -2.52
CA LYS A 27 -14.33 -5.05 -3.12
C LYS A 27 -14.03 -3.94 -4.14
N LEU A 28 -13.04 -3.11 -3.86
CA LEU A 28 -12.57 -2.03 -4.73
C LEU A 28 -11.68 -2.52 -5.89
N GLY A 29 -11.33 -3.81 -5.94
CA GLY A 29 -10.42 -4.36 -6.95
C GLY A 29 -8.94 -4.03 -6.73
N ALA A 30 -8.59 -3.35 -5.63
CA ALA A 30 -7.22 -2.96 -5.31
C ALA A 30 -6.33 -4.15 -4.91
N ILE A 31 -6.92 -5.29 -4.52
CA ILE A 31 -6.19 -6.53 -4.27
C ILE A 31 -6.99 -7.75 -4.71
N LYS A 32 -6.29 -8.74 -5.28
CA LYS A 32 -6.87 -10.03 -5.65
C LYS A 32 -6.95 -10.96 -4.44
N ALA A 33 -8.00 -11.77 -4.39
CA ALA A 33 -8.14 -12.76 -3.33
C ALA A 33 -8.78 -14.04 -3.85
N VAL A 34 -8.20 -15.17 -3.47
CA VAL A 34 -8.69 -16.52 -3.76
C VAL A 34 -9.36 -17.11 -2.52
N ARG A 35 -10.20 -18.11 -2.73
CA ARG A 35 -10.80 -18.91 -1.65
C ARG A 35 -10.19 -20.30 -1.65
N THR A 36 -9.88 -20.82 -0.47
CA THR A 36 -9.50 -22.22 -0.30
C THR A 36 -10.74 -23.12 -0.39
N VAL A 37 -10.52 -24.43 -0.50
CA VAL A 37 -11.59 -25.45 -0.46
C VAL A 37 -12.42 -25.33 0.83
N GLY A 38 -11.79 -24.99 1.95
CA GLY A 38 -12.46 -24.69 3.23
C GLY A 38 -13.06 -23.27 3.33
N ASN A 39 -13.32 -22.59 2.21
CA ASN A 39 -13.90 -21.25 2.10
C ASN A 39 -13.13 -20.12 2.83
N GLN A 40 -11.87 -20.33 3.18
CA GLN A 40 -11.03 -19.29 3.76
C GLN A 40 -10.49 -18.37 2.67
N ARG A 41 -10.43 -17.07 2.94
CA ARG A 41 -9.95 -16.06 1.98
C ARG A 41 -8.44 -15.87 2.11
N ARG A 42 -7.71 -16.00 1.01
CA ARG A 42 -6.27 -15.71 0.90
C ARG A 42 -6.08 -14.54 -0.06
N TYR A 43 -5.33 -13.52 0.36
CA TYR A 43 -5.02 -12.37 -0.47
C TYR A 43 -3.72 -12.63 -1.22
N ILE A 44 -3.72 -12.36 -2.52
CA ILE A 44 -2.52 -12.48 -3.35
C ILE A 44 -1.76 -11.18 -3.19
N ILE A 45 -0.60 -11.24 -2.54
CA ILE A 45 0.36 -10.16 -2.52
C ILE A 45 1.23 -10.40 -3.76
N GLU A 46 0.84 -9.81 -4.88
CA GLU A 46 1.74 -9.74 -6.04
C GLU A 46 2.87 -8.79 -5.62
N GLU A 47 4.11 -9.28 -5.59
CA GLU A 47 5.26 -8.38 -5.60
C GLU A 47 5.21 -7.66 -6.94
N ALA A 48 4.68 -6.43 -6.93
CA ALA A 48 4.62 -5.60 -8.13
C ALA A 48 6.02 -5.58 -8.77
N GLU A 49 6.13 -6.08 -9.99
CA GLU A 49 7.37 -6.15 -10.74
C GLU A 49 8.06 -4.77 -10.82
N LYS A 50 9.39 -4.85 -10.99
CA LYS A 50 10.49 -3.87 -10.86
C LYS A 50 10.32 -2.41 -11.35
N GLN A 51 9.16 -1.97 -11.80
CA GLN A 51 8.89 -0.59 -12.19
C GLN A 51 7.85 0.04 -11.26
N LYS A 52 8.24 0.23 -9.99
CA LYS A 52 7.46 1.10 -9.10
C LYS A 52 7.79 2.54 -9.48
N PRO A 53 6.78 3.39 -9.80
CA PRO A 53 7.05 4.80 -9.97
C PRO A 53 7.64 5.34 -8.67
N ILE A 54 8.60 6.25 -8.79
CA ILE A 54 9.07 7.01 -7.65
C ILE A 54 7.93 8.00 -7.33
N VAL A 55 7.55 8.12 -6.06
CA VAL A 55 6.43 9.01 -5.69
C VAL A 55 6.91 9.96 -4.62
N CYS A 56 6.89 11.25 -4.93
CA CYS A 56 7.06 12.29 -3.92
C CYS A 56 5.76 12.42 -3.11
N TYR A 57 5.89 12.36 -1.78
CA TYR A 57 4.76 12.45 -0.86
C TYR A 57 5.01 13.51 0.20
N ALA A 58 4.05 14.41 0.39
CA ALA A 58 4.03 15.40 1.46
C ALA A 58 2.67 15.38 2.15
N ARG A 59 2.66 15.61 3.46
CA ARG A 59 1.43 15.74 4.25
C ARG A 59 1.66 16.64 5.46
N VAL A 60 0.58 17.24 5.95
CA VAL A 60 0.55 17.99 7.20
C VAL A 60 -0.53 17.41 8.12
N SER A 61 -0.42 17.66 9.44
CA SER A 61 -1.34 17.08 10.42
C SER A 61 -2.61 17.92 10.59
N THR A 62 -2.54 19.23 10.37
CA THR A 62 -3.68 20.14 10.49
C THR A 62 -3.90 20.96 9.22
N HIS A 63 -5.12 21.44 9.04
CA HIS A 63 -5.46 22.29 7.91
C HIS A 63 -4.72 23.64 7.94
N SER A 64 -4.45 24.18 9.13
CA SER A 64 -3.71 25.43 9.30
C SER A 64 -2.30 25.40 8.74
N GLN A 65 -1.72 24.21 8.52
CA GLN A 65 -0.39 24.02 7.94
C GLN A 65 -0.43 23.90 6.40
N LYS A 66 -1.54 24.24 5.75
CA LYS A 66 -1.71 24.10 4.30
C LYS A 66 -0.63 24.83 3.50
N ASP A 67 -0.24 26.02 3.92
CA ASP A 67 0.81 26.79 3.23
C ASP A 67 2.17 26.09 3.29
N ASP A 68 2.43 25.37 4.39
CA ASP A 68 3.62 24.53 4.54
C ASP A 68 3.57 23.31 3.61
N LEU A 69 2.40 22.67 3.50
CA LEU A 69 2.19 21.57 2.55
C LEU A 69 2.48 22.02 1.10
N ILE A 70 2.04 23.22 0.72
CA ILE A 70 2.28 23.77 -0.62
C ILE A 70 3.78 23.96 -0.85
N ARG A 71 4.48 24.59 0.11
CA ARG A 71 5.93 24.80 0.04
C ARG A 71 6.70 23.47 -0.04
N GLN A 72 6.33 22.47 0.74
CA GLN A 72 6.92 21.13 0.68
C GLN A 72 6.69 20.48 -0.69
N ALA A 73 5.48 20.58 -1.25
CA ALA A 73 5.17 20.02 -2.56
C ALA A 73 5.95 20.70 -3.70
N GLU A 74 6.08 22.04 -3.65
CA GLU A 74 6.89 22.78 -4.62
C GLU A 74 8.37 22.42 -4.56
N PHE A 75 8.92 22.28 -3.34
CA PHE A 75 10.29 21.81 -3.16
C PHE A 75 10.50 20.43 -3.78
N LEU A 76 9.62 19.46 -3.48
CA LEU A 76 9.73 18.10 -3.99
C LEU A 76 9.68 18.06 -5.53
N ARG A 77 8.79 18.85 -6.16
CA ARG A 77 8.72 18.96 -7.62
C ARG A 77 10.00 19.50 -8.25
N ARG A 78 10.64 20.48 -7.61
CA ARG A 78 11.90 21.08 -8.10
C ARG A 78 13.08 20.15 -7.88
N ALA A 79 13.15 19.49 -6.72
CA ALA A 79 14.25 18.62 -6.33
C ALA A 79 14.25 17.28 -7.07
N TYR A 80 13.05 16.75 -7.38
CA TYR A 80 12.88 15.44 -8.02
C TYR A 80 11.95 15.56 -9.25
N PRO A 81 12.39 16.21 -10.33
CA PRO A 81 11.56 16.45 -11.51
C PRO A 81 11.24 15.16 -12.30
N THR A 82 12.00 14.08 -12.08
CA THR A 82 11.83 12.78 -12.75
C THR A 82 11.23 11.72 -11.83
N ALA A 83 10.79 12.09 -10.63
CA ALA A 83 10.08 11.18 -9.74
C ALA A 83 8.70 10.85 -10.32
#